data_AF-A0A319CSY8-F1
#
_entry.id   AF-A0A319CSY8-F1
#
_cell.length_a   1.000
_cell.length_b   1.000
_cell.length_c   1.000
_cell.angle_alpha   90.00
_cell.angle_beta   90.00
_cell.angle_gamma   90.00
#
_symmetry.space_group_name_H-M   'P 1'
#
loop_
_entity.id
_entity.type
_entity.pdbx_description
1 polymer ?
#
loop_
_entity_poly.entity_id
_entity_poly.type
_entity_poly.pdbx_seq_one_letter_code
_entity_poly.pdbx_strand_id
1 'polypeptide(L)'
;MRTCLFVCEDRLVSVARGEQDYFTPEGIATATEGCRSNALVRCCKDLGIASELWDPRWIRKYKAEHTREVFVEHVMNKRKSKIHVRREDAVQYPWKECK
;
A
#
# COMPACT_ATOMS: atom_id res chain seq x y z
N MET A 1 5.48 27.68 7.97
CA MET A 1 4.32 26.79 7.81
C MET A 1 3.71 26.96 6.42
N ARG A 2 3.71 25.92 5.58
CA ARG A 2 3.11 25.92 4.24
C ARG A 2 1.96 24.90 4.18
N THR A 3 0.88 25.23 3.47
CA THR A 3 -0.29 24.37 3.26
C THR A 3 -0.19 23.71 1.89
N CYS A 4 -0.34 22.39 1.83
CA CYS A 4 -0.35 21.63 0.60
C CYS A 4 -1.78 21.20 0.26
N LEU A 5 -2.11 21.25 -1.03
CA LEU A 5 -3.41 20.90 -1.60
C LEU A 5 -3.24 19.65 -2.44
N PHE A 6 -4.09 18.64 -2.22
CA PHE A 6 -4.12 17.45 -3.07
C PHE A 6 -5.32 17.53 -4.03
N VAL A 7 -5.00 17.52 -5.32
CA VAL A 7 -5.97 17.63 -6.41
C VAL A 7 -5.93 16.34 -7.23
N CYS A 8 -7.08 15.69 -7.39
CA CYS A 8 -7.28 14.55 -8.28
C CYS A 8 -8.31 14.92 -9.33
N GLU A 9 -8.02 14.67 -10.61
CA GLU A 9 -8.96 14.90 -11.73
C GLU A 9 -9.64 16.29 -11.65
N ASP A 10 -8.83 17.33 -11.42
CA ASP A 10 -9.25 18.73 -11.26
C ASP A 10 -10.17 19.05 -10.06
N ARG A 11 -10.34 18.11 -9.13
CA ARG A 11 -11.08 18.31 -7.88
C ARG A 11 -10.16 18.39 -6.67
N LEU A 12 -10.35 19.41 -5.84
CA LEU A 12 -9.67 19.51 -4.54
C LEU A 12 -10.25 18.45 -3.59
N VAL A 13 -9.40 17.52 -3.16
CA VAL A 13 -9.82 16.39 -2.30
C VAL A 13 -9.54 16.69 -0.84
N SER A 14 -8.34 17.18 -0.52
CA SER A 14 -7.93 17.38 0.87
C SER A 14 -6.84 18.42 0.98
N VAL A 15 -6.82 19.08 2.15
CA VAL A 15 -5.89 20.16 2.49
C VAL A 15 -5.10 19.73 3.72
N ALA A 16 -3.78 19.76 3.64
CA ALA A 16 -2.92 19.40 4.76
C ALA A 16 -1.90 20.50 5.06
N ARG A 17 -1.72 20.79 6.34
CA ARG A 17 -0.71 21.73 6.83
C ARG A 17 0.55 20.96 7.24
N GLY A 18 1.68 21.30 6.62
CA GLY A 18 2.98 20.72 6.98
C GLY A 18 3.51 21.30 8.30
N GLU A 19 4.06 20.43 9.14
CA GLU A 19 4.54 20.74 10.50
C GLU A 19 6.06 20.96 10.55
N GLN A 20 6.75 20.93 9.40
CA GLN A 20 8.21 21.07 9.39
C GLN A 20 8.61 22.54 9.58
N ASP A 21 9.19 22.85 10.73
CA ASP A 21 9.81 24.13 11.01
C ASP A 21 11.22 24.21 10.41
N TYR A 22 11.59 25.37 9.87
CA TYR A 22 12.94 25.66 9.42
C TYR A 22 13.42 26.92 10.14
N PHE A 23 14.65 26.88 10.67
CA PHE A 23 15.25 28.01 11.40
C PHE A 23 16.31 28.75 10.57
N THR A 24 16.76 28.16 9.44
CA THR A 24 17.80 28.73 8.55
C THR A 24 17.39 28.66 7.07
N PRO A 25 17.70 29.70 6.25
CA PRO A 25 17.22 29.81 4.87
C PRO A 25 17.72 28.70 3.91
N GLU A 26 18.81 28.01 4.25
CA GLU A 26 19.31 26.84 3.47
C GLU A 26 18.42 25.60 3.65
N GLY A 27 17.67 25.50 4.76
CA GLY A 27 16.77 24.38 5.05
C GLY A 27 15.40 24.44 4.38
N ILE A 28 15.12 25.48 3.58
CA ILE A 28 13.79 25.71 2.97
C ILE A 28 13.41 24.58 2.01
N ALA A 29 14.36 24.06 1.24
CA ALA A 29 14.12 22.97 0.28
C ALA A 29 13.72 21.68 1.01
N THR A 30 14.50 21.28 2.03
CA THR A 30 14.22 20.10 2.86
C THR A 30 12.90 20.24 3.62
N ALA A 31 12.59 21.44 4.13
CA ALA A 31 11.33 21.69 4.80
C ALA A 31 10.12 21.62 3.85
N THR A 32 10.30 22.05 2.59
CA THR A 32 9.25 21.99 1.57
C THR A 32 8.96 20.54 1.16
N GLU A 33 10.01 19.74 0.91
CA GLU A 33 9.86 18.32 0.59
C GLU A 33 9.31 17.50 1.78
N GLY A 34 9.70 17.85 3.01
CA GLY A 34 9.14 17.27 4.24
C GLY A 34 7.65 17.59 4.40
N CYS A 35 7.24 18.84 4.16
CA CYS A 35 5.84 19.24 4.17
C CYS A 35 5.02 18.50 3.10
N ARG A 36 5.60 18.32 1.89
CA ARG A 36 4.95 17.60 0.79
C ARG A 36 4.72 16.13 1.11
N SER A 37 5.73 15.46 1.66
CA SER A 37 5.66 14.04 2.04
C SER A 37 4.63 13.81 3.15
N ASN A 38 4.63 14.68 4.17
CA ASN A 38 3.70 14.60 5.29
C ASN A 38 2.24 14.89 4.88
N ALA A 39 2.06 15.86 3.97
CA ALA A 39 0.75 16.16 3.40
C ALA A 39 0.20 14.99 2.58
N LEU A 40 1.03 14.38 1.72
CA LEU A 40 0.62 13.28 0.86
C LEU A 40 0.08 12.08 1.65
N VAL A 41 0.78 11.67 2.72
CA VAL A 41 0.33 10.55 3.55
C VAL A 41 -1.00 10.84 4.25
N ARG A 42 -1.26 12.10 4.64
CA ARG A 42 -2.54 12.51 5.23
C ARG A 42 -3.66 12.50 4.18
N CYS A 43 -3.43 13.12 3.03
CA CYS A 43 -4.39 13.16 1.93
C CYS A 43 -4.78 11.75 1.43
N CYS A 44 -3.83 10.81 1.39
CA CYS A 44 -4.11 9.41 1.01
C CYS A 44 -4.98 8.65 2.03
N LYS A 45 -4.99 9.06 3.30
CA LYS A 45 -5.91 8.51 4.30
C LYS A 45 -7.32 9.06 4.11
N ASP A 46 -7.45 10.35 3.84
CA ASP A 46 -8.74 11.02 3.60
C ASP A 46 -9.44 10.47 2.35
N LEU A 47 -8.68 10.07 1.32
CA LEU A 47 -9.21 9.37 0.15
C LEU A 47 -9.84 8.01 0.48
N GLY A 48 -9.56 7.43 1.63
CA GLY A 48 -10.09 6.11 1.99
C GLY A 48 -9.51 4.96 1.16
N ILE A 49 -8.35 5.13 0.51
CA ILE A 49 -7.69 4.06 -0.27
C ILE A 49 -7.50 2.81 0.59
N ALA A 50 -7.13 2.98 1.86
CA ALA A 50 -7.01 1.86 2.79
C ALA A 50 -8.37 1.20 3.07
N SER A 51 -9.44 1.97 3.28
CA SER A 51 -10.77 1.39 3.53
C SER A 51 -11.32 0.62 2.32
N GLU A 52 -11.07 1.09 1.10
CA GLU A 52 -11.46 0.37 -0.12
C GLU A 52 -10.70 -0.95 -0.28
N LEU A 53 -9.40 -0.95 0.04
CA LEU A 53 -8.56 -2.15 -0.03
C LEU A 53 -8.99 -3.24 0.98
N TRP A 54 -9.53 -2.82 2.12
CA TRP A 54 -10.03 -3.71 3.17
C TRP A 54 -11.47 -4.18 2.94
N ASP A 55 -12.18 -3.68 1.94
CA ASP A 55 -13.52 -4.18 1.60
C ASP A 55 -13.44 -5.65 1.18
N PRO A 56 -14.19 -6.57 1.83
CA PRO A 56 -14.27 -7.97 1.43
C PRO A 56 -14.61 -8.19 -0.04
N ARG A 57 -15.37 -7.27 -0.67
CA ARG A 57 -15.72 -7.32 -2.09
C ARG A 57 -14.49 -7.10 -2.97
N TRP A 58 -13.67 -6.10 -2.65
CA TRP A 58 -12.43 -5.82 -3.38
C TRP A 58 -11.45 -6.98 -3.25
N ILE A 59 -11.26 -7.50 -2.04
CA ILE A 59 -10.34 -8.62 -1.78
C ILE A 59 -10.75 -9.87 -2.57
N ARG A 60 -12.06 -10.17 -2.66
CA ARG A 60 -12.54 -11.33 -3.43
C ARG A 60 -12.30 -11.16 -4.93
N LYS A 61 -12.58 -9.99 -5.49
CA LYS A 61 -12.33 -9.67 -6.90
C LYS A 61 -10.84 -9.75 -7.22
N TYR A 62 -10.01 -9.13 -6.38
CA TYR A 62 -8.56 -9.16 -6.51
C TYR A 62 -8.00 -10.59 -6.45
N LYS A 63 -8.48 -11.42 -5.52
CA LYS A 63 -8.08 -12.83 -5.43
C LYS A 63 -8.46 -13.61 -6.69
N ALA A 64 -9.65 -13.41 -7.24
CA ALA A 64 -10.07 -14.08 -8.48
C ALA A 64 -9.21 -13.68 -9.70
N GLU A 65 -8.85 -12.40 -9.82
CA GLU A 65 -8.14 -11.88 -10.99
C GLU A 65 -6.62 -12.07 -10.91
N HIS A 66 -6.02 -12.01 -9.72
CA HIS A 66 -4.57 -11.91 -9.55
C HIS A 66 -3.92 -13.02 -8.71
N THR A 67 -4.71 -13.91 -8.09
CA THR A 67 -4.16 -15.02 -7.29
C THR A 67 -4.47 -16.38 -7.92
N ARG A 68 -3.61 -17.36 -7.64
CA ARG A 68 -3.79 -18.78 -7.97
C ARG A 68 -3.86 -19.58 -6.67
N GLU A 69 -4.77 -20.54 -6.64
CA GLU A 69 -4.88 -21.48 -5.53
C GLU A 69 -3.93 -22.65 -5.79
N VAL A 70 -2.99 -22.89 -4.88
CA VAL A 70 -1.99 -23.96 -5.02
C VAL A 70 -2.01 -24.83 -3.78
N PHE A 71 -2.07 -26.14 -3.98
CA PHE A 71 -1.83 -27.11 -2.92
C PHE A 71 -0.33 -27.22 -2.69
N VAL A 72 0.10 -26.92 -1.47
CA VAL A 72 1.50 -26.99 -1.10
C VAL A 72 1.73 -28.02 -0.02
N GLU A 73 2.87 -28.68 -0.09
CA GLU A 73 3.36 -29.59 0.93
C GLU A 73 4.55 -28.95 1.64
N HIS A 74 4.52 -28.98 2.98
CA HIS A 74 5.65 -28.56 3.79
C HIS A 74 6.79 -29.57 3.64
N VAL A 75 7.97 -29.11 3.19
CA VAL A 75 9.11 -29.99 2.89
C VAL A 75 9.54 -30.85 4.10
N MET A 76 9.50 -30.29 5.32
CA MET A 76 9.86 -31.01 6.55
C MET A 76 8.74 -31.87 7.15
N ASN A 77 7.53 -31.30 7.30
CA ASN A 77 6.44 -31.93 8.07
C ASN A 77 5.44 -32.71 7.19
N LYS A 78 5.61 -32.69 5.86
CA LYS A 78 4.70 -33.29 4.86
C LYS A 78 3.23 -32.87 5.01
N ARG A 79 2.98 -31.76 5.70
CA ARG A 79 1.64 -31.21 5.89
C ARG A 79 1.21 -30.55 4.59
N LYS A 80 0.05 -30.95 4.09
CA LYS A 80 -0.58 -30.35 2.92
C LYS A 80 -1.47 -29.20 3.37
N SER A 81 -1.23 -28.02 2.80
CA SER A 81 -2.00 -26.81 3.04
C SER A 81 -2.40 -26.19 1.71
N LYS A 82 -3.55 -25.54 1.67
CA LYS A 82 -3.97 -24.75 0.51
C LYS A 82 -3.53 -23.31 0.75
N ILE A 83 -2.75 -22.75 -0.17
CA ILE A 83 -2.31 -21.35 -0.10
C ILE A 83 -2.74 -20.58 -1.35
N HIS A 84 -2.88 -19.26 -1.21
CA HIS A 84 -3.10 -18.34 -2.32
C HIS A 84 -1.78 -17.66 -2.63
N VAL A 85 -1.30 -17.81 -3.86
CA VAL A 85 -0.09 -17.15 -4.35
C VAL A 85 -0.47 -16.19 -5.46
N ARG A 86 0.28 -15.11 -5.65
CA ARG A 86 0.10 -14.28 -6.83
C ARG A 86 0.33 -15.12 -8.10
N ARG A 87 -0.38 -14.80 -9.18
CA ARG A 87 -0.38 -15.61 -10.41
C ARG A 87 1.03 -15.89 -10.97
N GLU A 88 1.95 -14.95 -10.80
CA GLU A 88 3.31 -15.01 -11.35
C GLU A 88 4.37 -15.47 -10.34
N ASP A 89 4.06 -15.48 -9.04
CA ASP A 89 5.03 -15.80 -8.01
C ASP A 89 5.15 -17.31 -7.81
N ALA A 90 6.38 -17.80 -7.75
CA ALA A 90 6.69 -19.19 -7.40
C ALA A 90 6.45 -19.42 -5.90
N VAL A 91 6.05 -20.64 -5.53
CA VAL A 91 5.96 -21.01 -4.11
C VAL A 91 7.36 -20.99 -3.49
N GLN A 92 7.52 -20.18 -2.45
CA GLN A 92 8.79 -20.03 -1.73
C GLN A 92 8.97 -21.15 -0.69
N TYR A 93 10.24 -21.51 -0.44
CA TYR A 93 10.61 -22.39 0.68
C TYR A 93 10.01 -21.84 2.00
N PRO A 94 9.44 -22.67 2.89
CA PRO A 94 9.56 -24.13 3.03
C PRO A 94 8.47 -24.98 2.34
N TRP A 95 7.71 -24.40 1.42
CA TRP A 95 6.57 -25.05 0.76
C TRP A 95 6.95 -25.51 -0.65
N LYS A 96 6.45 -26.67 -1.08
CA LYS A 96 6.61 -27.17 -2.45
C LYS A 96 5.25 -27.40 -3.09
N GLU A 97 5.09 -27.03 -4.35
CA GLU A 97 3.86 -27.28 -5.11
C GLU A 97 3.62 -28.80 -5.23
N CYS A 98 2.49 -29.29 -4.69
CA CYS A 98 1.96 -30.60 -5.02
C CYS A 98 1.11 -30.44 -6.28
N LYS A 99 1.53 -31.06 -7.38
CA LYS A 99 0.68 -31.28 -8.55
C LYS A 99 -0.37 -32.35 -8.28
#